data_AF-A0A6L4YMT4-F1
#
_entry.id   AF-A0A6L4YMT4-F1
#
_cell.length_a   1.000
_cell.length_b   1.000
_cell.length_c   1.000
_cell.angle_alpha   90.00
_cell.angle_beta   90.00
_cell.angle_gamma   90.00
#
_symmetry.space_group_name_H-M   'P 1'
#
loop_
_entity.id
_entity.type
_entity.pdbx_description
1 polymer ?
#
loop_
_entity_poly.entity_id
_entity_poly.type
_entity_poly.pdbx_seq_one_letter_code
_entity_poly.pdbx_strand_id
1 'polypeptide(L)'
;MNAFANSRVGGTLSAYLLLAWFAGSRHRELHRPLLHDQLQRQIYAAGVTALPVVAVLAMLTGATVVTQLAALVGADSDLTQRMVFLGLFFELAPLLTALVVVARSSAGIASELAVMHLHDEFTTLRRLGVPAADYLLLPRVFGLVIALPAVTACFQAIAIGSGWLATALLEGRPLAETAGRFLDLADPWLALLSLVKSAVMGAAVGIIACHHGSSGKGSTQAISDAAIQAVGGGLIAVFVVDVAFATLIYALR
;
A
#
# COMPACT_ATOMS: atom_id res chain seq x y z
N MET A 1 -24.68 -18.20 -1.14
CA MET A 1 -23.69 -17.83 -2.17
C MET A 1 -24.28 -17.16 -3.43
N ASN A 2 -25.59 -16.89 -3.51
CA ASN A 2 -26.18 -16.24 -4.69
C ASN A 2 -25.83 -14.74 -4.83
N ALA A 3 -25.23 -14.11 -3.81
CA ALA A 3 -24.94 -12.67 -3.82
C ALA A 3 -23.65 -12.30 -4.58
N PHE A 4 -22.63 -13.16 -4.59
CA PHE A 4 -21.31 -12.80 -5.14
C PHE A 4 -21.09 -13.22 -6.60
N ALA A 5 -21.91 -14.15 -7.13
CA ALA A 5 -21.77 -14.64 -8.50
C ALA A 5 -22.66 -13.89 -9.52
N ASN A 6 -23.59 -13.02 -9.08
CA ASN A 6 -24.64 -12.47 -9.95
C ASN A 6 -24.65 -10.93 -10.08
N SER A 7 -23.67 -10.20 -9.54
CA SER A 7 -23.62 -8.74 -9.72
C SER A 7 -22.97 -8.38 -11.06
N ARG A 8 -23.77 -8.40 -12.13
CA ARG A 8 -23.44 -7.72 -13.40
C ARG A 8 -23.18 -6.24 -13.11
N VAL A 9 -21.93 -5.80 -13.31
CA VAL A 9 -21.39 -4.46 -13.68
C VAL A 9 -21.90 -3.18 -12.98
N GLY A 10 -23.15 -3.09 -12.49
CA GLY A 10 -23.63 -2.05 -11.57
C GLY A 10 -23.33 -2.32 -10.08
N GLY A 11 -22.59 -3.39 -9.77
CA GLY A 11 -22.35 -3.89 -8.40
C GLY A 11 -20.89 -4.03 -7.99
N THR A 12 -19.95 -3.38 -8.69
CA THR A 12 -18.53 -3.36 -8.31
C THR A 12 -18.29 -2.61 -7.00
N LEU A 13 -18.95 -1.46 -6.82
CA LEU A 13 -18.82 -0.67 -5.58
C LEU A 13 -19.41 -1.43 -4.37
N SER A 14 -20.57 -2.07 -4.56
CA SER A 14 -21.17 -2.90 -3.51
C SER A 14 -20.33 -4.15 -3.23
N ALA A 15 -19.69 -4.75 -4.24
CA ALA A 15 -18.76 -5.86 -4.06
C ALA A 15 -17.51 -5.45 -3.25
N TYR A 16 -16.94 -4.26 -3.51
CA TYR A 16 -15.81 -3.76 -2.72
C TYR A 16 -16.21 -3.48 -1.26
N LEU A 17 -17.38 -2.87 -1.03
CA LEU A 17 -17.89 -2.61 0.31
C LEU A 17 -18.21 -3.90 1.08
N LEU A 18 -18.77 -4.91 0.40
CA LEU A 18 -19.02 -6.22 0.99
C LEU A 18 -17.71 -6.94 1.34
N LEU A 19 -16.69 -6.85 0.49
CA LEU A 19 -15.37 -7.41 0.78
C LEU A 19 -14.65 -6.67 1.91
N ALA A 20 -14.77 -5.34 1.97
CA ALA A 20 -14.24 -4.54 3.07
C ALA A 20 -14.92 -4.90 4.40
N TRP A 21 -16.25 -5.00 4.40
CA TRP A 21 -17.03 -5.41 5.57
C TRP A 21 -16.71 -6.85 5.98
N PHE A 22 -16.54 -7.75 5.02
CA PHE A 22 -16.17 -9.14 5.27
C PHE A 22 -14.77 -9.26 5.88
N ALA A 23 -13.78 -8.56 5.33
CA ALA A 23 -12.42 -8.52 5.87
C ALA A 23 -12.39 -7.96 7.30
N GLY A 24 -13.17 -6.91 7.58
CA GLY A 24 -13.23 -6.30 8.92
C GLY A 24 -13.96 -7.16 9.95
N SER A 25 -15.09 -7.78 9.58
CA SER A 25 -15.91 -8.59 10.50
C SER A 25 -15.27 -9.92 10.87
N ARG A 26 -14.36 -10.44 10.05
CA ARG A 26 -13.72 -11.76 10.21
C ARG A 26 -12.27 -11.71 10.71
N HIS A 27 -11.76 -10.55 11.15
CA HIS A 27 -10.37 -10.41 11.65
C HIS A 27 -10.01 -11.41 12.76
N ARG A 28 -11.00 -11.86 13.55
CA ARG A 28 -10.83 -12.81 14.65
C ARG A 28 -10.46 -14.23 14.20
N GLU A 29 -10.74 -14.57 12.95
CA GLU A 29 -10.43 -15.89 12.38
C GLU A 29 -8.95 -16.03 12.00
N LEU A 30 -8.20 -14.92 11.94
CA LEU A 30 -6.77 -14.89 11.61
C LEU A 30 -5.89 -15.70 12.59
N HIS A 31 -6.39 -15.99 13.80
CA HIS A 31 -5.71 -16.81 14.80
C HIS A 31 -5.63 -18.31 14.47
N ARG A 32 -6.22 -18.77 13.36
CA ARG A 32 -6.07 -20.17 12.96
C ARG A 32 -4.64 -20.43 12.44
N PRO A 33 -3.98 -21.53 12.87
CA PRO A 33 -2.58 -21.80 12.55
C PRO A 33 -2.31 -21.89 11.04
N LEU A 34 -3.28 -22.36 10.25
CA LEU A 34 -3.18 -22.46 8.80
C LEU A 34 -3.13 -21.09 8.09
N LEU A 35 -3.73 -20.05 8.67
CA LEU A 35 -3.76 -18.70 8.08
C LEU A 35 -2.47 -17.92 8.38
N HIS A 36 -1.76 -18.27 9.45
CA HIS A 36 -0.52 -17.61 9.85
C HIS A 36 0.60 -17.81 8.83
N ASP A 37 0.78 -19.02 8.29
CA ASP A 37 1.80 -19.27 7.25
C ASP A 37 1.49 -18.47 5.97
N GLN A 38 0.23 -18.49 5.54
CA GLN A 38 -0.19 -17.72 4.37
C GLN A 38 -0.03 -16.21 4.59
N LEU A 39 -0.37 -15.70 5.77
CA LEU A 39 -0.19 -14.29 6.12
C LEU A 39 1.29 -13.89 6.08
N GLN A 40 2.17 -14.69 6.68
CA GLN A 40 3.62 -14.44 6.67
C GLN A 40 4.18 -14.42 5.25
N ARG A 41 3.75 -15.35 4.39
CA ARG A 41 4.12 -15.35 2.96
C ARG A 41 3.68 -14.07 2.26
N GLN A 42 2.45 -13.60 2.52
CA GLN A 42 1.95 -12.37 1.90
C GLN A 42 2.68 -11.12 2.40
N ILE A 43 3.00 -11.04 3.70
CA ILE A 43 3.82 -9.95 4.25
C ILE A 43 5.22 -9.96 3.66
N TYR A 44 5.86 -11.13 3.54
CA TYR A 44 7.19 -11.24 2.95
C TYR A 44 7.17 -10.85 1.46
N ALA A 45 6.21 -11.37 0.70
CA ALA A 45 6.06 -11.10 -0.72
C ALA A 45 5.77 -9.61 -0.99
N ALA A 46 4.84 -8.99 -0.28
CA ALA A 46 4.48 -7.59 -0.49
C ALA A 46 5.45 -6.59 0.14
N GLY A 47 6.03 -6.93 1.29
CA GLY A 47 6.93 -6.07 2.03
C GLY A 47 8.39 -6.27 1.63
N VAL A 48 8.97 -7.38 2.05
CA VAL A 48 10.42 -7.63 1.96
C VAL A 48 10.91 -7.63 0.51
N THR A 49 10.17 -8.28 -0.40
CA THR A 49 10.61 -8.31 -1.80
C THR A 49 10.45 -6.97 -2.52
N ALA A 50 9.67 -6.02 -1.98
CA ALA A 50 9.50 -4.67 -2.51
C ALA A 50 10.60 -3.71 -2.06
N LEU A 51 11.25 -3.99 -0.91
CA LEU A 51 12.24 -3.10 -0.29
C LEU A 51 13.37 -2.62 -1.21
N PRO A 52 13.99 -3.44 -2.09
CA PRO A 52 15.09 -2.95 -2.93
C PRO A 52 14.64 -1.85 -3.90
N VAL A 53 13.48 -2.01 -4.53
CA VAL A 53 12.92 -1.02 -5.46
C VAL A 53 12.51 0.23 -4.69
N VAL A 54 11.86 0.05 -3.53
CA VAL A 54 11.41 1.13 -2.65
C VAL A 54 12.60 1.93 -2.11
N ALA A 55 13.69 1.29 -1.72
CA ALA A 55 14.88 1.95 -1.20
C ALA A 55 15.57 2.83 -2.24
N VAL A 56 15.69 2.34 -3.48
CA VAL A 56 16.25 3.14 -4.59
C VAL A 56 15.36 4.34 -4.88
N LEU A 57 14.03 4.13 -4.98
CA LEU A 57 13.09 5.23 -5.20
C LEU A 57 13.13 6.25 -4.06
N ALA A 58 13.13 5.79 -2.80
CA ALA A 58 13.23 6.65 -1.63
C ALA A 58 14.49 7.50 -1.67
N MET A 59 15.63 6.88 -1.97
CA MET A 59 16.91 7.57 -2.04
C MET A 59 16.89 8.67 -3.10
N LEU A 60 16.44 8.36 -4.31
CA LEU A 60 16.39 9.30 -5.44
C LEU A 60 15.38 10.43 -5.21
N THR A 61 14.17 10.10 -4.76
CA THR A 61 13.13 11.08 -4.46
C THR A 61 13.54 12.00 -3.32
N GLY A 62 14.08 11.44 -2.23
CA GLY A 62 14.58 12.21 -1.09
C GLY A 62 15.69 13.19 -1.46
N ALA A 63 16.73 12.70 -2.14
CA ALA A 63 17.83 13.53 -2.60
C ALA A 63 17.33 14.67 -3.52
N THR A 64 16.39 14.37 -4.42
CA THR A 64 15.90 15.35 -5.39
C THR A 64 14.96 16.38 -4.74
N VAL A 65 13.97 15.93 -3.97
CA VAL A 65 12.96 16.83 -3.38
C VAL A 65 13.59 17.75 -2.34
N VAL A 66 14.42 17.23 -1.44
CA VAL A 66 15.01 18.04 -0.36
C VAL A 66 16.00 19.06 -0.92
N THR A 67 16.84 18.67 -1.89
CA THR A 67 17.80 19.61 -2.51
C THR A 67 17.11 20.70 -3.32
N GLN A 68 16.05 20.38 -4.05
CA GLN A 68 15.29 21.39 -4.79
C GLN A 68 14.58 22.38 -3.86
N LEU A 69 14.00 21.90 -2.76
CA LEU A 69 13.38 22.77 -1.76
C LEU A 69 14.42 23.67 -1.08
N ALA A 70 15.57 23.10 -0.71
CA ALA A 70 16.69 23.86 -0.16
C ALA A 70 17.20 24.94 -1.12
N ALA A 71 17.31 24.64 -2.41
CA ALA A 71 17.72 25.61 -3.42
C ALA A 71 16.69 26.74 -3.62
N LEU A 72 15.39 26.44 -3.47
CA LEU A 72 14.31 27.40 -3.70
C LEU A 72 14.10 28.36 -2.52
N VAL A 73 14.16 27.86 -1.29
CA VAL A 73 13.77 28.62 -0.08
C VAL A 73 14.89 28.71 0.97
N GLY A 74 16.01 28.05 0.72
CA GLY A 74 17.11 27.87 1.69
C GLY A 74 16.91 26.60 2.53
N ALA A 75 17.99 25.83 2.72
CA ALA A 75 17.96 24.61 3.55
C ALA A 75 17.57 24.85 5.00
N ASP A 76 17.90 26.04 5.54
CA ASP A 76 17.66 26.41 6.94
C ASP A 76 16.27 27.01 7.19
N SER A 77 15.45 27.16 6.15
CA SER A 77 14.13 27.75 6.32
C SER A 77 13.17 26.75 6.96
N ASP A 78 12.38 27.23 7.92
CA ASP A 78 11.26 26.46 8.50
C ASP A 78 10.28 25.99 7.42
N LEU A 79 10.17 26.74 6.32
CA LEU A 79 9.33 26.38 5.18
C LEU A 79 9.84 25.11 4.48
N THR A 80 11.14 25.00 4.21
CA THR A 80 11.75 23.79 3.62
C THR A 80 11.43 22.57 4.48
N GLN A 81 11.62 22.67 5.79
CA GLN A 81 11.41 21.54 6.70
C GLN A 81 9.94 21.14 6.79
N ARG A 82 9.03 22.12 6.84
CA ARG A 82 7.57 21.86 6.77
C ARG A 82 7.18 21.21 5.45
N MET A 83 7.75 21.64 4.33
CA MET A 83 7.48 21.05 3.01
C MET A 83 8.04 19.64 2.88
N VAL A 84 9.21 19.36 3.46
CA VAL A 84 9.74 17.99 3.53
C VAL A 84 8.85 17.12 4.41
N PHE A 85 8.42 17.60 5.57
CA PHE A 85 7.57 16.81 6.47
C PHE A 85 6.16 16.57 5.90
N LEU A 86 5.45 17.61 5.46
CA LEU A 86 4.10 17.46 4.90
C LEU A 86 4.14 16.88 3.48
N GLY A 87 5.02 17.37 2.61
CA GLY A 87 5.06 16.98 1.21
C GLY A 87 5.74 15.64 0.99
N LEU A 88 6.98 15.47 1.45
CA LEU A 88 7.73 14.24 1.20
C LEU A 88 7.30 13.11 2.15
N PHE A 89 7.30 13.37 3.45
CA PHE A 89 7.08 12.32 4.45
C PHE A 89 5.60 11.93 4.57
N PHE A 90 4.69 12.89 4.60
CA PHE A 90 3.26 12.61 4.77
C PHE A 90 2.54 12.27 3.46
N GLU A 91 2.81 12.98 2.35
CA GLU A 91 2.10 12.75 1.08
C GLU A 91 2.84 11.79 0.14
N LEU A 92 4.05 12.15 -0.31
CA LEU A 92 4.74 11.39 -1.35
C LEU A 92 5.15 9.99 -0.91
N ALA A 93 5.58 9.80 0.35
CA ALA A 93 6.05 8.50 0.79
C ALA A 93 4.94 7.42 0.80
N PRO A 94 3.75 7.62 1.41
CA PRO A 94 2.65 6.66 1.29
C PRO A 94 2.21 6.45 -0.16
N LEU A 95 2.11 7.52 -0.96
CA LEU A 95 1.68 7.44 -2.35
C LEU A 95 2.64 6.60 -3.20
N LEU A 96 3.93 6.93 -3.20
CA LEU A 96 4.93 6.25 -4.03
C LEU A 96 5.12 4.79 -3.62
N THR A 97 5.10 4.48 -2.33
CA THR A 97 5.17 3.08 -1.87
C THR A 97 3.93 2.28 -2.26
N ALA A 98 2.74 2.88 -2.16
CA ALA A 98 1.51 2.25 -2.62
C ALA A 98 1.53 1.96 -4.12
N LEU A 99 2.05 2.88 -4.95
CA LEU A 99 2.19 2.67 -6.40
C LEU A 99 3.08 1.47 -6.74
N VAL A 100 4.20 1.29 -6.03
CA VAL A 100 5.09 0.12 -6.19
C VAL A 100 4.36 -1.17 -5.84
N VAL A 101 3.63 -1.19 -4.72
CA VAL A 101 2.86 -2.36 -4.27
C VAL A 101 1.70 -2.66 -5.22
N VAL A 102 1.02 -1.66 -5.76
CA VAL A 102 -0.01 -1.85 -6.79
C VAL A 102 0.59 -2.52 -8.02
N ALA A 103 1.71 -2.01 -8.54
CA ALA A 103 2.33 -2.55 -9.76
C ALA A 103 2.75 -4.02 -9.61
N ARG A 104 3.27 -4.42 -8.45
CA ARG A 104 3.81 -5.78 -8.23
C ARG A 104 2.82 -6.73 -7.59
N SER A 105 2.29 -6.36 -6.42
CA SER A 105 1.50 -7.25 -5.58
C SER A 105 0.06 -7.36 -6.04
N SER A 106 -0.55 -6.29 -6.56
CA SER A 106 -1.94 -6.34 -7.07
C SER A 106 -2.06 -7.32 -8.24
N ALA A 107 -1.19 -7.18 -9.24
CA ALA A 107 -1.12 -8.08 -10.39
C ALA A 107 -0.82 -9.53 -9.98
N GLY A 108 0.15 -9.74 -9.08
CA GLY A 108 0.51 -11.06 -8.58
C GLY A 108 -0.64 -11.77 -7.87
N ILE A 109 -1.30 -11.08 -6.92
CA ILE A 109 -2.45 -11.61 -6.18
C ILE A 109 -3.61 -11.94 -7.11
N ALA A 110 -3.93 -11.04 -8.04
CA ALA A 110 -5.02 -11.26 -8.99
C ALA A 110 -4.74 -12.46 -9.90
N SER A 111 -3.51 -12.59 -10.40
CA SER A 111 -3.10 -13.70 -11.26
C SER A 111 -3.12 -15.03 -10.51
N GLU A 112 -2.61 -15.06 -9.29
CA GLU A 112 -2.59 -16.25 -8.43
C GLU A 112 -4.02 -16.76 -8.17
N LEU A 113 -4.93 -15.86 -7.79
CA LEU A 113 -6.34 -16.19 -7.58
C LEU A 113 -7.03 -16.64 -8.87
N ALA A 114 -6.71 -16.03 -10.01
CA ALA A 114 -7.27 -16.44 -11.30
C ALA A 114 -6.80 -17.86 -11.69
N VAL A 115 -5.54 -18.20 -11.42
CA VAL A 115 -5.01 -19.56 -11.62
C VAL A 115 -5.69 -20.57 -10.69
N MET A 116 -5.89 -20.22 -9.42
CA MET A 116 -6.65 -21.06 -8.47
C MET A 116 -8.09 -21.28 -8.92
N HIS A 117 -8.69 -20.27 -9.58
CA HIS A 117 -10.02 -20.39 -10.18
C HIS A 117 -10.02 -21.34 -11.38
N LEU A 118 -9.01 -21.25 -12.24
CA LEU A 118 -8.84 -22.12 -13.41
C LEU A 118 -8.72 -23.60 -13.01
N HIS A 119 -8.07 -23.90 -11.89
CA HIS A 119 -7.87 -25.25 -11.38
C HIS A 119 -8.97 -25.73 -10.40
N ASP A 120 -10.12 -25.04 -10.32
CA ASP A 120 -11.23 -25.40 -9.43
C ASP A 120 -10.86 -25.48 -7.92
N GLU A 121 -9.80 -24.79 -7.50
CA GLU A 121 -9.34 -24.84 -6.09
C GLU A 121 -10.37 -24.24 -5.13
N PHE A 122 -11.09 -23.18 -5.57
CA PHE A 122 -12.19 -22.60 -4.79
C PHE A 122 -13.31 -23.61 -4.51
N THR A 123 -13.66 -24.41 -5.52
CA THR A 123 -14.69 -25.45 -5.41
C THR A 123 -14.19 -26.60 -4.54
N THR A 124 -12.91 -26.95 -4.69
CA THR A 124 -12.25 -27.99 -3.89
C THR A 124 -12.27 -27.66 -2.40
N LEU A 125 -11.86 -26.44 -2.02
CA LEU A 125 -11.92 -25.98 -0.62
C LEU A 125 -13.34 -26.05 -0.04
N ARG A 126 -14.35 -25.68 -0.84
CA ARG A 126 -15.76 -25.76 -0.42
C ARG A 126 -16.21 -27.21 -0.18
N ARG A 127 -15.78 -28.16 -1.03
CA ARG A 127 -16.06 -29.59 -0.84
C ARG A 127 -15.41 -30.15 0.42
N LEU A 128 -14.26 -29.61 0.81
CA LEU A 128 -13.57 -29.94 2.07
C LEU A 128 -14.17 -29.25 3.31
N GLY A 129 -15.26 -28.47 3.15
CA GLY A 129 -15.88 -27.71 4.24
C GLY A 129 -15.06 -26.51 4.72
N VAL A 130 -14.02 -26.12 3.97
CA VAL A 130 -13.18 -24.95 4.27
C VAL A 130 -13.75 -23.72 3.58
N PRO A 131 -14.01 -22.62 4.32
CA PRO A 131 -14.48 -21.38 3.69
C PRO A 131 -13.36 -20.77 2.85
N ALA A 132 -13.44 -20.94 1.52
CA ALA A 132 -12.42 -20.48 0.58
C ALA A 132 -12.13 -18.98 0.68
N ALA A 133 -13.12 -18.16 1.06
CA ALA A 133 -12.94 -16.72 1.20
C ALA A 133 -12.02 -16.37 2.38
N ASP A 134 -12.23 -17.00 3.54
CA ASP A 134 -11.40 -16.78 4.73
C ASP A 134 -9.98 -17.32 4.51
N TYR A 135 -9.87 -18.43 3.78
CA TYR A 135 -8.58 -19.07 3.52
C TYR A 135 -7.73 -18.35 2.46
N LEU A 136 -8.36 -17.85 1.40
CA LEU A 136 -7.65 -17.24 0.27
C LEU A 136 -7.60 -15.71 0.35
N LEU A 137 -8.73 -15.03 0.59
CA LEU A 137 -8.78 -13.58 0.47
C LEU A 137 -8.21 -12.88 1.72
N LEU A 138 -8.57 -13.35 2.91
CA LEU A 138 -8.22 -12.68 4.17
C LEU A 138 -6.70 -12.47 4.35
N PRO A 139 -5.85 -13.51 4.22
CA PRO A 139 -4.41 -13.35 4.43
C PRO A 139 -3.75 -12.39 3.44
N ARG A 140 -4.30 -12.29 2.22
CA ARG A 140 -3.79 -11.39 1.16
C ARG A 140 -4.12 -9.93 1.48
N VAL A 141 -5.35 -9.65 1.89
CA VAL A 141 -5.74 -8.29 2.30
C VAL A 141 -4.96 -7.85 3.54
N PHE A 142 -4.96 -8.66 4.61
CA PHE A 142 -4.24 -8.33 5.84
C PHE A 142 -2.72 -8.27 5.63
N GLY A 143 -2.19 -9.10 4.73
CA GLY A 143 -0.79 -9.05 4.33
C GLY A 143 -0.40 -7.68 3.78
N LEU A 144 -1.23 -7.10 2.89
CA LEU A 144 -0.98 -5.75 2.36
C LEU A 144 -1.22 -4.64 3.39
N VAL A 145 -2.23 -4.78 4.25
CA VAL A 145 -2.51 -3.82 5.34
C VAL A 145 -1.33 -3.69 6.29
N ILE A 146 -0.62 -4.79 6.55
CA ILE A 146 0.55 -4.82 7.45
C ILE A 146 1.83 -4.44 6.68
N ALA A 147 2.01 -4.97 5.48
CA ALA A 147 3.23 -4.76 4.71
C ALA A 147 3.38 -3.31 4.24
N LEU A 148 2.30 -2.68 3.77
CA LEU A 148 2.41 -1.35 3.16
C LEU A 148 2.90 -0.28 4.16
N PRO A 149 2.37 -0.18 5.40
CA PRO A 149 2.93 0.72 6.41
C PRO A 149 4.39 0.47 6.75
N ALA A 150 4.81 -0.80 6.85
CA ALA A 150 6.21 -1.12 7.12
C ALA A 150 7.12 -0.63 5.97
N VAL A 151 6.71 -0.85 4.72
CA VAL A 151 7.44 -0.37 3.54
C VAL A 151 7.45 1.16 3.46
N THR A 152 6.33 1.82 3.77
CA THR A 152 6.23 3.29 3.83
C THR A 152 7.17 3.86 4.89
N ALA A 153 7.24 3.27 6.09
CA ALA A 153 8.17 3.70 7.12
C ALA A 153 9.64 3.59 6.68
N CYS A 154 10.00 2.50 5.99
CA CYS A 154 11.34 2.36 5.40
C CYS A 154 11.61 3.42 4.32
N PHE A 155 10.64 3.70 3.45
CA PHE A 155 10.77 4.74 2.43
C PHE A 155 11.01 6.11 3.08
N GLN A 156 10.20 6.46 4.09
CA GLN A 156 10.29 7.72 4.82
C GLN A 156 11.70 7.91 5.42
N ALA A 157 12.21 6.91 6.12
CA ALA A 157 13.53 6.97 6.74
C ALA A 157 14.64 7.14 5.70
N ILE A 158 14.60 6.38 4.60
CA ILE A 158 15.61 6.45 3.54
C ILE A 158 15.54 7.78 2.79
N ALA A 159 14.34 8.27 2.45
CA ALA A 159 14.15 9.50 1.69
C ALA A 159 14.60 10.73 2.48
N ILE A 160 14.30 10.79 3.78
CA ILE A 160 14.78 11.88 4.63
C ILE A 160 16.30 11.83 4.75
N GLY A 161 16.86 10.64 5.03
CA GLY A 161 18.30 10.46 5.18
C GLY A 161 19.08 10.82 3.90
N SER A 162 18.58 10.39 2.73
CA SER A 162 19.21 10.72 1.45
C SER A 162 19.10 12.20 1.10
N GLY A 163 17.96 12.82 1.42
CA GLY A 163 17.73 14.25 1.25
C GLY A 163 18.73 15.10 2.02
N TRP A 164 18.92 14.81 3.31
CA TRP A 164 19.89 15.53 4.14
C TRP A 164 21.33 15.33 3.71
N LEU A 165 21.69 14.09 3.38
CA LEU A 165 23.01 13.79 2.86
C LEU A 165 23.30 14.59 1.59
N ALA A 166 22.34 14.64 0.67
CA ALA A 166 22.49 15.38 -0.57
C ALA A 166 22.62 16.90 -0.32
N THR A 167 21.80 17.50 0.54
CA THR A 167 21.93 18.93 0.88
C THR A 167 23.23 19.25 1.60
N ALA A 168 23.64 18.42 2.57
CA ALA A 168 24.88 18.63 3.32
C ALA A 168 26.11 18.61 2.40
N LEU A 169 26.15 17.69 1.43
CA LEU A 169 27.23 17.60 0.44
C LEU A 169 27.27 18.80 -0.51
N LEU A 170 26.11 19.34 -0.89
CA LEU A 170 26.02 20.49 -1.81
C LEU A 170 26.34 21.82 -1.11
N GLU A 171 25.93 21.99 0.15
CA GLU A 171 26.15 23.22 0.92
C GLU A 171 27.46 23.21 1.73
N GLY A 172 28.14 22.06 1.84
CA GLY A 172 29.37 21.91 2.62
C GLY A 172 29.15 21.99 4.14
N ARG A 173 27.97 21.58 4.63
CA ARG A 173 27.55 21.74 6.03
C ARG A 173 27.54 20.43 6.82
N PRO A 174 27.64 20.47 8.16
CA PRO A 174 27.55 19.28 9.00
C PRO A 174 26.15 18.66 8.97
N LEU A 175 26.06 17.35 8.70
CA LEU A 175 24.80 16.61 8.61
C LEU A 175 23.93 16.70 9.89
N ALA A 176 24.58 16.86 11.04
CA ALA A 176 23.92 16.95 12.35
C ALA A 176 23.04 18.20 12.50
N GLU A 177 23.44 19.33 11.92
CA GLU A 177 22.68 20.59 11.99
C GLU A 177 21.40 20.51 11.15
N THR A 178 21.46 19.87 9.98
CA THR A 178 20.30 19.67 9.10
C THR A 178 19.30 18.65 9.66
N ALA A 179 19.80 17.60 10.32
CA ALA A 179 18.96 16.53 10.87
C ALA A 179 18.19 16.94 12.14
N GLY A 180 18.81 17.69 13.06
CA GLY A 180 18.20 18.05 14.34
C GLY A 180 16.90 18.85 14.18
N ARG A 181 16.88 19.80 13.26
CA ARG A 181 15.74 20.72 13.06
C ARG A 181 14.49 20.03 12.50
N PHE A 182 14.64 18.96 11.71
CA PHE A 182 13.48 18.18 11.27
C PHE A 182 12.83 17.42 12.41
N LEU A 183 13.62 16.88 13.34
CA LEU A 183 13.07 16.18 14.51
C LEU A 183 12.25 17.13 15.39
N ASP A 184 12.62 18.41 15.45
CA ASP A 184 11.87 19.43 16.17
C ASP A 184 10.51 19.76 15.52
N LEU A 185 10.40 19.59 14.20
CA LEU A 185 9.18 19.83 13.42
C LEU A 185 8.37 18.56 13.14
N ALA A 186 8.93 17.39 13.47
CA ALA A 186 8.26 16.12 13.29
C ALA A 186 7.11 16.00 14.29
N ASP A 187 5.89 15.94 13.77
CA ASP A 187 4.71 15.70 14.57
C ASP A 187 4.41 14.18 14.61
N PRO A 188 4.54 13.52 15.78
CA PRO A 188 4.27 12.09 15.91
C PRO A 188 2.85 11.71 15.49
N TRP A 189 1.88 12.62 15.65
CA TRP A 189 0.51 12.39 15.24
C TRP A 189 0.36 12.31 13.72
N LEU A 190 0.96 13.24 13.00
CA LEU A 190 1.00 13.21 11.53
C LEU A 190 1.79 12.01 11.01
N ALA A 191 2.85 11.60 11.70
CA ALA A 191 3.58 10.38 11.37
C ALA A 191 2.70 9.13 11.50
N LEU A 192 1.95 8.99 12.61
CA LEU A 192 1.02 7.89 12.77
C LEU A 192 -0.08 7.91 11.70
N LEU A 193 -0.64 9.08 11.39
CA LEU A 193 -1.64 9.23 10.34
C LEU A 193 -1.11 8.83 8.96
N SER A 194 0.17 9.08 8.65
CA SER A 194 0.79 8.65 7.38
C SER A 194 0.84 7.12 7.26
N LEU A 195 1.12 6.43 8.38
CA LEU A 195 1.12 4.97 8.43
C LEU A 195 -0.31 4.41 8.33
N VAL A 196 -1.28 5.04 9.00
CA VAL A 196 -2.70 4.67 8.87
C VAL A 196 -3.18 4.85 7.43
N LYS A 197 -2.82 5.97 6.78
CA LYS A 197 -3.11 6.23 5.37
C LYS A 197 -2.58 5.11 4.47
N SER A 198 -1.32 4.73 4.66
CA SER A 198 -0.73 3.61 3.91
C SER A 198 -1.40 2.26 4.21
N ALA A 199 -1.86 2.01 5.45
CA ALA A 199 -2.60 0.79 5.78
C ALA A 199 -3.94 0.72 5.04
N VAL A 200 -4.66 1.85 4.95
CA VAL A 200 -5.93 1.96 4.20
C VAL A 200 -5.71 1.78 2.70
N MET A 201 -4.63 2.36 2.15
CA MET A 201 -4.23 2.09 0.77
C MET A 201 -3.97 0.59 0.55
N GLY A 202 -3.28 -0.08 1.48
CA GLY A 202 -2.99 -1.51 1.41
C GLY A 202 -4.26 -2.36 1.44
N ALA A 203 -5.23 -2.00 2.29
CA ALA A 203 -6.54 -2.63 2.32
C ALA A 203 -7.26 -2.50 0.97
N ALA A 204 -7.32 -1.28 0.42
CA ALA A 204 -7.99 -1.00 -0.84
C ALA A 204 -7.38 -1.81 -2.00
N VAL A 205 -6.05 -1.82 -2.10
CA VAL A 205 -5.33 -2.60 -3.12
C VAL A 205 -5.60 -4.09 -2.97
N GLY A 206 -5.55 -4.63 -1.74
CA GLY A 206 -5.81 -6.04 -1.49
C GLY A 206 -7.22 -6.47 -1.85
N ILE A 207 -8.22 -5.65 -1.49
CA ILE A 207 -9.63 -5.91 -1.79
C ILE A 207 -9.85 -5.94 -3.31
N ILE A 208 -9.30 -4.96 -4.03
CA ILE A 208 -9.45 -4.85 -5.48
C ILE A 208 -8.75 -6.01 -6.19
N ALA A 209 -7.52 -6.33 -5.78
CA ALA A 209 -6.78 -7.47 -6.34
C ALA A 209 -7.52 -8.79 -6.13
N CYS A 210 -8.04 -9.01 -4.92
CA CYS A 210 -8.80 -10.21 -4.62
C CYS A 210 -10.14 -10.26 -5.38
N HIS A 211 -10.79 -9.13 -5.57
CA HIS A 211 -12.04 -9.06 -6.33
C HIS A 211 -11.83 -9.48 -7.79
N HIS A 212 -10.88 -8.85 -8.50
CA HIS A 212 -10.62 -9.18 -9.90
C HIS A 212 -10.05 -10.57 -10.08
N GLY A 213 -9.16 -11.02 -9.19
CA GLY A 213 -8.58 -12.36 -9.25
C GLY A 213 -9.60 -13.49 -9.00
N SER A 214 -10.56 -13.29 -8.10
CA SER A 214 -11.59 -14.30 -7.80
C SER A 214 -12.79 -14.29 -8.74
N SER A 215 -12.94 -13.25 -9.57
CA SER A 215 -14.04 -13.08 -10.52
C SER A 215 -13.73 -13.62 -11.93
N GLY A 216 -12.60 -14.31 -12.11
CA GLY A 216 -12.10 -14.79 -13.40
C GLY A 216 -13.02 -15.83 -14.06
N LYS A 217 -13.18 -15.72 -15.38
CA LYS A 217 -13.77 -16.78 -16.21
C LYS A 217 -12.64 -17.77 -16.50
N GLY A 218 -12.81 -19.08 -16.29
CA GLY A 218 -11.75 -20.11 -16.35
C GLY A 218 -11.04 -20.28 -17.70
N SER A 219 -10.36 -19.25 -18.18
CA SER A 219 -9.50 -19.23 -19.37
C SER A 219 -8.14 -18.63 -19.01
N THR A 220 -7.10 -19.01 -19.74
CA THR A 220 -5.75 -18.47 -19.55
C THR A 220 -5.68 -16.97 -19.79
N GLN A 221 -6.46 -16.45 -20.76
CA GLN A 221 -6.57 -15.02 -21.03
C GLN A 221 -7.12 -14.24 -19.83
N ALA A 222 -8.05 -14.82 -19.07
CA ALA A 222 -8.65 -14.15 -17.93
C ALA A 222 -7.66 -13.89 -16.78
N ILE A 223 -6.53 -14.61 -16.74
CA ILE A 223 -5.47 -14.38 -15.75
C ILE A 223 -4.83 -13.00 -15.96
N SER A 224 -4.42 -12.72 -17.20
CA SER A 224 -3.85 -11.43 -17.57
C SER A 224 -4.86 -10.30 -17.46
N ASP A 225 -6.11 -10.53 -17.88
CA ASP A 225 -7.18 -9.53 -17.78
C ASP A 225 -7.47 -9.17 -16.31
N ALA A 226 -7.51 -10.15 -15.41
CA ALA A 226 -7.68 -9.93 -13.98
C ALA A 226 -6.53 -9.11 -13.39
N ALA A 227 -5.28 -9.38 -13.79
CA ALA A 227 -4.12 -8.63 -13.35
C ALA A 227 -4.16 -7.16 -13.80
N ILE A 228 -4.48 -6.90 -15.06
CA ILE A 228 -4.58 -5.54 -15.61
C ILE A 228 -5.68 -4.74 -14.92
N GLN A 229 -6.86 -5.35 -14.71
CA GLN A 229 -7.97 -4.68 -14.03
C GLN A 229 -7.66 -4.43 -12.55
N ALA A 230 -7.00 -5.37 -11.88
CA ALA A 230 -6.58 -5.21 -10.49
C ALA A 230 -5.59 -4.07 -10.31
N VAL A 231 -4.61 -3.93 -11.22
CA VAL A 231 -3.66 -2.82 -11.20
C VAL A 231 -4.37 -1.49 -11.47
N GLY A 232 -5.20 -1.43 -12.52
CA GLY A 232 -5.94 -0.22 -12.87
C GLY A 232 -6.86 0.26 -11.73
N GLY A 233 -7.65 -0.65 -11.16
CA GLY A 233 -8.50 -0.34 -10.01
C GLY A 233 -7.71 0.05 -8.77
N GLY A 234 -6.60 -0.64 -8.50
CA GLY A 234 -5.70 -0.35 -7.37
C GLY A 234 -5.09 1.04 -7.46
N LEU A 235 -4.64 1.46 -8.65
CA LEU A 235 -4.10 2.81 -8.87
C LEU A 235 -5.14 3.88 -8.55
N ILE A 236 -6.35 3.75 -9.12
CA ILE A 236 -7.43 4.71 -8.88
C ILE A 236 -7.77 4.77 -7.39
N ALA A 237 -7.88 3.63 -6.72
CA ALA A 237 -8.22 3.58 -5.30
C ALA A 237 -7.14 4.21 -4.42
N VAL A 238 -5.86 4.02 -4.73
CA VAL A 238 -4.75 4.68 -4.01
C VAL A 238 -4.89 6.20 -4.10
N PHE A 239 -5.10 6.77 -5.29
CA PHE A 239 -5.29 8.22 -5.44
C PHE A 239 -6.56 8.74 -4.75
N VAL A 240 -7.65 7.97 -4.77
CA VAL A 240 -8.89 8.34 -4.05
C VAL A 240 -8.63 8.39 -2.53
N VAL A 241 -7.95 7.39 -1.98
CA VAL A 241 -7.56 7.36 -0.56
C VAL A 241 -6.61 8.52 -0.25
N ASP A 242 -5.67 8.82 -1.15
CA ASP A 242 -4.72 9.92 -1.02
C ASP A 242 -5.43 11.27 -0.82
N VAL A 243 -6.34 11.62 -1.75
CA VAL A 243 -7.13 12.85 -1.70
C VAL A 243 -8.06 12.87 -0.47
N ALA A 244 -8.66 11.73 -0.12
CA ALA A 244 -9.54 11.65 1.05
C ALA A 244 -8.78 11.96 2.36
N PHE A 245 -7.56 11.46 2.51
CA PHE A 245 -6.74 11.76 3.69
C PHE A 245 -6.22 13.21 3.68
N ALA A 246 -5.79 13.72 2.53
CA ALA A 246 -5.35 15.12 2.40
C ALA A 246 -6.47 16.11 2.78
N THR A 247 -7.69 15.86 2.30
CA THR A 247 -8.87 16.68 2.63
C THR A 247 -9.31 16.54 4.08
N LEU A 248 -9.25 15.33 4.66
CA LEU A 248 -9.54 15.11 6.08
C LEU A 248 -8.58 15.90 6.97
N ILE A 249 -7.28 15.87 6.68
CA ILE A 249 -6.28 16.58 7.48
C ILE A 249 -6.42 18.09 7.33
N TYR A 250 -6.75 18.57 6.14
CA TYR A 250 -7.07 19.98 5.93
C TYR A 250 -8.28 20.41 6.78
N ALA A 251 -9.31 19.58 6.88
CA ALA A 251 -10.51 19.89 7.67
C ALA A 251 -10.31 19.81 9.19
N LEU A 252 -9.30 19.07 9.67
CA LEU A 252 -8.98 18.92 11.09
C LEU A 252 -8.02 20.01 11.62
N ARG A 253 -7.50 20.87 10.75
CA ARG A 253 -6.64 22.03 11.08
C ARG A 253 -7.43 23.33 11.07
#